data_AF-A0A2U1BA78-F1
#
_entry.id   AF-A0A2U1BA78-F1
#
_cell.length_a   1.000
_cell.length_b   1.000
_cell.length_c   1.000
_cell.angle_alpha   90.00
_cell.angle_beta   90.00
_cell.angle_gamma   90.00
#
_symmetry.space_group_name_H-M   'P 1'
#
loop_
_entity.id
_entity.type
_entity.pdbx_description
1 polymer ?
#
loop_
_entity_poly.entity_id
_entity_poly.type
_entity_poly.pdbx_seq_one_letter_code
_entity_poly.pdbx_strand_id
1 'polypeptide(L)'
;MKFAILCAAVSLSFSLAAAEYSAADRALAIELLKADGTEQVLDQTFNSALTQMSPKDSDPARPVIERYLKKCFSFEVLKEDLATIYLDNYTVDELKGLIAFYRTPLGRKKAAADPRIGAATAKVTSLKIQENLPLLQRELQKALKK
;
A
#
# COMPACT_ATOMS: atom_id res chain seq x y z
N MET A 1 -28.84 -57.36 6.10
CA MET A 1 -27.50 -56.88 6.49
C MET A 1 -26.83 -56.20 5.30
N LYS A 2 -26.73 -54.86 5.32
CA LYS A 2 -25.52 -54.04 5.09
C LYS A 2 -25.95 -52.61 4.72
N PHE A 3 -25.74 -51.72 5.69
CA PHE A 3 -25.82 -50.28 5.57
C PHE A 3 -24.79 -49.78 4.56
N ALA A 4 -25.18 -48.84 3.70
CA ALA A 4 -24.26 -47.95 3.02
C ALA A 4 -24.84 -46.53 3.10
N ILE A 5 -24.52 -45.86 4.21
CA ILE A 5 -24.54 -44.41 4.37
C ILE A 5 -23.37 -43.89 3.53
N LEU A 6 -23.56 -42.91 2.64
CA LEU A 6 -22.47 -41.98 2.30
C LEU A 6 -22.97 -40.66 1.69
N CYS A 7 -22.81 -39.61 2.49
CA CYS A 7 -22.41 -38.25 2.14
C CYS A 7 -23.24 -37.48 1.10
N ALA A 8 -24.31 -36.84 1.58
CA ALA A 8 -24.77 -35.57 1.00
C ALA A 8 -23.68 -34.51 1.27
N ALA A 9 -22.85 -34.22 0.27
CA ALA A 9 -21.93 -33.10 0.29
C ALA A 9 -22.76 -31.81 0.20
N VAL A 10 -23.03 -31.19 1.34
CA VAL A 10 -23.52 -29.81 1.40
C VAL A 10 -22.38 -28.92 0.96
N SER A 11 -22.36 -28.55 -0.32
CA SER A 11 -21.50 -27.50 -0.85
C SER A 11 -22.00 -26.16 -0.31
N LEU A 12 -21.56 -25.79 0.90
CA LEU A 12 -21.61 -24.40 1.37
C LEU A 12 -20.71 -23.59 0.45
N SER A 13 -21.30 -23.03 -0.60
CA SER A 13 -20.67 -21.97 -1.36
C SER A 13 -20.66 -20.73 -0.46
N PHE A 14 -19.58 -20.54 0.28
CA PHE A 14 -19.31 -19.24 0.92
C PHE A 14 -18.97 -18.27 -0.21
N SER A 15 -20.00 -17.71 -0.84
CA SER A 15 -19.83 -16.50 -1.63
C SER A 15 -19.41 -15.42 -0.65
N LEU A 16 -18.11 -15.13 -0.63
CA LEU A 16 -17.61 -13.85 -0.14
C LEU A 16 -18.09 -12.80 -1.14
N ALA A 17 -19.38 -12.45 -1.08
CA ALA A 17 -19.82 -11.17 -1.58
C ALA A 17 -18.96 -10.16 -0.80
N ALA A 18 -18.09 -9.44 -1.50
CA ALA A 18 -17.36 -8.33 -0.91
C ALA A 18 -18.40 -7.52 -0.15
N ALA A 19 -18.27 -7.43 1.18
CA ALA A 19 -19.23 -6.71 1.98
C ALA A 19 -19.22 -5.28 1.44
N GLU A 20 -20.35 -4.81 0.91
CA GLU A 20 -20.47 -3.41 0.55
C GLU A 20 -20.45 -2.60 1.84
N TYR A 21 -19.27 -2.08 2.18
CA TYR A 21 -19.11 -1.18 3.31
C TYR A 21 -19.98 0.06 3.14
N SER A 22 -20.58 0.51 4.25
CA SER A 22 -21.45 1.68 4.22
C SER A 22 -20.65 2.95 3.84
N ALA A 23 -21.35 3.97 3.35
CA ALA A 23 -20.72 5.26 3.06
C ALA A 23 -20.04 5.87 4.30
N ALA A 24 -20.56 5.60 5.49
CA ALA A 24 -19.98 6.06 6.74
C ALA A 24 -18.65 5.35 7.07
N ASP A 25 -18.60 4.02 6.86
CA ASP A 25 -17.39 3.24 7.10
C ASP A 25 -16.29 3.61 6.10
N ARG A 26 -16.65 3.85 4.83
CA ARG A 26 -15.74 4.37 3.81
C ARG A 26 -15.20 5.74 4.18
N ALA A 27 -16.06 6.67 4.59
CA ALA A 27 -15.63 7.99 5.03
C ALA A 27 -14.65 7.92 6.21
N LEU A 28 -14.87 7.00 7.15
CA LEU A 28 -13.98 6.76 8.29
C LEU A 28 -12.62 6.20 7.84
N ALA A 29 -12.59 5.22 6.94
CA ALA A 29 -11.35 4.69 6.39
C ALA A 29 -10.56 5.76 5.61
N ILE A 30 -11.25 6.61 4.84
CA ILE A 30 -10.64 7.75 4.15
C ILE A 30 -10.07 8.76 5.15
N GLU A 31 -10.74 9.01 6.27
CA GLU A 31 -10.20 9.84 7.34
C GLU A 31 -8.89 9.25 7.90
N LEU A 32 -8.84 7.93 8.11
CA LEU A 32 -7.62 7.27 8.57
C LEU A 32 -6.48 7.41 7.55
N LEU A 33 -6.72 7.22 6.25
CA LEU A 33 -5.71 7.41 5.20
C LEU A 33 -5.10 8.82 5.19
N LYS A 34 -5.89 9.83 5.58
CA LYS A 34 -5.39 11.20 5.73
C LYS A 34 -4.57 11.35 7.03
N ALA A 35 -5.06 10.74 8.10
CA ALA A 35 -4.45 10.84 9.42
C ALA A 35 -3.09 10.10 9.51
N ASP A 36 -2.93 8.98 8.80
CA ASP A 36 -1.70 8.19 8.79
C ASP A 36 -0.64 8.68 7.79
N GLY A 37 -0.99 9.65 6.93
CA GLY A 37 -0.09 10.26 5.96
C GLY A 37 -0.08 9.59 4.59
N THR A 38 -1.01 8.68 4.29
CA THR A 38 -1.10 8.02 2.97
C THR A 38 -1.26 9.02 1.82
N GLU A 39 -2.07 10.06 1.99
CA GLU A 39 -2.21 11.15 0.99
C GLU A 39 -0.86 11.80 0.67
N GLN A 40 -0.06 12.11 1.70
CA GLN A 40 1.27 12.69 1.53
C GLN A 40 2.24 11.74 0.80
N VAL A 41 2.14 10.43 1.05
CA VAL A 41 2.98 9.42 0.36
C VAL A 41 2.62 9.34 -1.12
N LEU A 42 1.33 9.41 -1.47
CA LEU A 42 0.90 9.45 -2.87
C LEU A 42 1.39 10.72 -3.57
N ASP A 43 1.31 11.89 -2.92
CA ASP A 43 1.83 13.14 -3.46
C ASP A 43 3.35 13.08 -3.70
N GLN A 44 4.11 12.47 -2.78
CA GLN A 44 5.55 12.26 -2.95
C GLN A 44 5.85 11.31 -4.12
N THR A 45 5.05 10.25 -4.26
CA THR A 45 5.18 9.29 -5.36
C THR A 45 4.89 9.95 -6.70
N PHE A 46 3.82 10.74 -6.77
CA PHE A 46 3.46 11.55 -7.92
C PHE A 46 4.60 12.49 -8.32
N ASN A 47 5.11 13.28 -7.38
CA ASN A 47 6.19 14.24 -7.65
C ASN A 47 7.48 13.56 -8.09
N SER A 48 7.79 12.40 -7.49
CA SER A 48 8.95 11.59 -7.88
C SER A 48 8.82 11.05 -9.31
N ALA A 49 7.65 10.52 -9.67
CA ALA A 49 7.37 10.03 -11.02
C ALA A 49 7.41 11.17 -12.05
N LEU A 50 6.81 12.31 -11.73
CA LEU A 50 6.82 13.50 -12.60
C LEU A 50 8.25 13.99 -12.84
N THR A 51 9.07 14.05 -11.79
CA THR A 51 10.48 14.47 -11.89
C THR A 51 11.31 13.47 -12.69
N GLN A 52 11.04 12.17 -12.58
CA GLN A 52 11.75 11.15 -13.37
C GLN A 52 11.39 11.21 -14.86
N MET A 53 10.11 11.41 -15.18
CA MET A 53 9.64 11.46 -16.58
C MET A 53 9.92 12.81 -17.25
N SER A 54 9.90 13.90 -16.47
CA SER A 54 10.09 15.26 -16.94
C SER A 54 10.94 16.04 -15.92
N PRO A 55 12.27 15.92 -15.97
CA PRO A 55 13.15 16.52 -14.97
C PRO A 55 13.21 18.05 -15.02
N LYS A 56 12.85 18.65 -16.15
CA LYS A 56 12.91 20.10 -16.39
C LYS A 56 11.51 20.68 -16.42
N ASP A 57 11.28 21.77 -15.68
CA ASP A 57 9.99 22.47 -15.71
C ASP A 57 9.66 23.07 -17.09
N SER A 58 10.69 23.36 -17.89
CA SER A 58 10.54 23.90 -19.26
C SER A 58 10.16 22.84 -20.30
N ASP A 59 10.04 21.57 -19.92
CA ASP A 59 9.66 20.50 -20.84
C ASP A 59 8.21 20.71 -21.32
N PRO A 60 7.97 20.90 -22.63
CA PRO A 60 6.63 21.12 -23.16
C PRO A 60 5.68 19.94 -22.93
N ALA A 61 6.20 18.72 -22.71
CA ALA A 61 5.39 17.54 -22.40
C ALA A 61 4.96 17.49 -20.92
N ARG A 62 5.58 18.28 -20.04
CA ARG A 62 5.34 18.24 -18.59
C ARG A 62 3.86 18.37 -18.21
N PRO A 63 3.06 19.32 -18.75
CA PRO A 63 1.65 19.42 -18.39
C PRO A 63 0.83 18.18 -18.81
N VAL A 64 1.23 17.50 -19.89
CA VAL A 64 0.57 16.27 -20.34
C VAL A 64 0.88 15.13 -19.37
N ILE A 65 2.14 14.98 -19.00
CA ILE A 65 2.61 13.97 -18.03
C ILE A 65 1.96 14.21 -16.67
N GLU A 66 1.93 15.45 -16.19
CA GLU A 66 1.29 15.83 -14.93
C GLU A 66 -0.19 15.44 -14.90
N ARG A 67 -0.95 15.78 -15.96
CA ARG A 67 -2.37 15.39 -16.07
C ARG A 67 -2.56 13.88 -16.12
N TYR A 68 -1.70 13.17 -16.82
CA TYR A 68 -1.74 11.71 -16.86
C TYR A 68 -1.51 11.12 -15.47
N LEU A 69 -0.43 11.52 -14.79
CA LEU A 69 -0.10 11.04 -13.45
C LEU A 69 -1.19 11.37 -12.43
N LYS A 70 -1.84 12.55 -12.51
CA LYS A 70 -2.96 12.91 -11.62
C LYS A 70 -4.14 11.96 -11.78
N LYS A 71 -4.42 11.51 -13.00
CA LYS A 71 -5.47 10.53 -13.29
C LYS A 71 -5.13 9.12 -12.80
N CYS A 72 -3.85 8.81 -12.59
CA CYS A 72 -3.41 7.49 -12.13
C CYS A 72 -3.21 7.40 -10.62
N PHE A 73 -2.65 8.46 -10.01
CA PHE A 73 -2.09 8.38 -8.65
C PHE A 73 -2.63 9.41 -7.67
N SER A 74 -3.54 10.29 -8.07
CA SER A 74 -4.08 11.26 -7.11
C SER A 74 -4.85 10.54 -5.99
N PHE A 75 -4.75 11.08 -4.78
CA PHE A 75 -5.49 10.56 -3.64
C PHE A 75 -7.00 10.45 -3.95
N GLU A 76 -7.58 11.44 -4.63
CA GLU A 76 -8.99 11.44 -5.02
C GLU A 76 -9.38 10.26 -5.93
N VAL A 77 -8.46 9.78 -6.78
CA VAL A 77 -8.69 8.61 -7.64
C VAL A 77 -8.59 7.31 -6.85
N LEU A 78 -7.64 7.23 -5.90
CA LEU A 78 -7.29 5.96 -5.22
C LEU A 78 -7.97 5.76 -3.87
N LYS A 79 -8.51 6.81 -3.25
CA LYS A 79 -8.98 6.77 -1.85
C LYS A 79 -10.05 5.71 -1.59
N GLU A 80 -10.93 5.41 -2.55
CA GLU A 80 -12.01 4.43 -2.37
C GLU A 80 -11.48 2.98 -2.39
N ASP A 81 -10.53 2.70 -3.28
CA ASP A 81 -9.86 1.40 -3.35
C ASP A 81 -9.02 1.20 -2.08
N LEU A 82 -8.27 2.22 -1.67
CA LEU A 82 -7.47 2.18 -0.44
C LEU A 82 -8.36 2.06 0.81
N ALA A 83 -9.49 2.74 0.86
CA ALA A 83 -10.44 2.62 1.97
C ALA A 83 -10.97 1.19 2.10
N THR A 84 -11.26 0.54 0.98
CA THR A 84 -11.69 -0.86 0.95
C THR A 84 -10.62 -1.77 1.54
N ILE A 85 -9.34 -1.58 1.17
CA ILE A 85 -8.23 -2.35 1.76
C ILE A 85 -8.19 -2.21 3.28
N TYR A 86 -8.40 -1.01 3.82
CA TYR A 86 -8.41 -0.82 5.28
C TYR A 86 -9.61 -1.50 5.94
N LEU A 87 -10.78 -1.41 5.32
CA LEU A 87 -12.01 -2.02 5.82
C LEU A 87 -11.98 -3.56 5.75
N ASP A 88 -11.20 -4.13 4.83
CA ASP A 88 -10.94 -5.57 4.75
C ASP A 88 -10.04 -6.07 5.89
N ASN A 89 -9.24 -5.19 6.49
CA ASN A 89 -8.22 -5.55 7.49
C ASN A 89 -8.54 -5.08 8.91
N TYR A 90 -9.43 -4.10 9.07
CA TYR A 90 -9.78 -3.50 10.35
C TYR A 90 -11.29 -3.37 10.51
N THR A 91 -11.76 -3.62 11.72
CA THR A 91 -13.13 -3.28 12.12
C THR A 91 -13.31 -1.77 12.23
N VAL A 92 -14.56 -1.30 12.14
CA VAL A 92 -14.91 0.11 12.29
C VAL A 92 -14.40 0.72 13.60
N ASP A 93 -14.42 -0.05 14.69
CA ASP A 93 -13.93 0.44 15.99
C ASP A 93 -12.41 0.51 16.06
N GLU A 94 -11.69 -0.40 15.39
CA GLU A 94 -10.23 -0.31 15.24
C GLU A 94 -9.84 0.90 14.38
N LEU A 95 -10.57 1.18 13.29
CA LEU A 95 -10.35 2.39 12.49
C LEU A 95 -10.50 3.66 13.34
N LYS A 96 -11.55 3.76 14.17
CA LYS A 96 -11.71 4.88 15.12
C LYS A 96 -10.54 4.97 16.10
N GLY A 97 -10.09 3.83 16.62
CA GLY A 97 -8.95 3.75 17.53
C GLY A 97 -7.66 4.26 16.89
N LEU A 98 -7.38 3.86 15.65
CA LEU A 98 -6.23 4.32 14.88
C LEU A 98 -6.31 5.82 14.60
N ILE A 99 -7.47 6.34 14.19
CA ILE A 99 -7.69 7.78 13.99
C ILE A 99 -7.43 8.54 15.30
N ALA A 100 -7.96 8.07 16.42
CA ALA A 100 -7.74 8.67 17.73
C ALA A 100 -6.25 8.69 18.10
N PHE A 101 -5.52 7.61 17.82
CA PHE A 101 -4.08 7.55 18.00
C PHE A 101 -3.34 8.57 17.12
N TYR A 102 -3.64 8.64 15.82
CA TYR A 102 -3.01 9.59 14.90
C TYR A 102 -3.31 11.06 15.24
N ARG A 103 -4.40 11.33 15.95
CA ARG A 103 -4.70 12.67 16.52
C ARG A 103 -3.86 13.03 17.75
N THR A 104 -3.11 12.11 18.35
CA THR A 104 -2.16 12.44 19.44
C THR A 104 -0.90 13.11 18.91
N PRO A 105 -0.11 13.83 19.74
CA PRO A 105 1.20 14.34 19.33
C PRO A 105 2.16 13.24 18.84
N LEU A 106 2.13 12.06 19.47
CA LEU A 106 2.94 10.92 19.07
C LEU A 106 2.48 10.34 17.73
N GLY A 107 1.17 10.15 17.55
CA GLY A 107 0.60 9.64 16.31
C GLY A 107 0.91 10.53 15.11
N ARG A 108 0.74 11.85 15.24
CA ARG A 108 1.15 12.82 14.19
C ARG A 108 2.65 12.74 13.89
N LYS A 109 3.49 12.62 14.93
CA LYS A 109 4.94 12.45 14.74
C LYS A 109 5.24 11.15 13.98
N LYS A 110 4.53 10.06 14.29
CA LYS A 110 4.68 8.77 13.63
C LYS A 110 4.30 8.86 12.14
N ALA A 111 3.12 9.38 11.81
CA ALA A 111 2.70 9.61 10.41
C ALA A 111 3.74 10.42 9.62
N ALA A 112 4.29 11.50 10.22
CA ALA A 112 5.33 12.32 9.57
C ALA A 112 6.74 11.69 9.57
N ALA A 113 7.00 10.65 10.37
CA ALA A 113 8.30 10.00 10.47
C ALA A 113 8.38 8.73 9.61
N ASP A 114 7.29 7.98 9.51
CA ASP A 114 7.25 6.67 8.86
C ASP A 114 7.74 6.69 7.41
N PRO A 115 7.38 7.65 6.54
CA PRO A 115 7.93 7.72 5.17
C PRO A 115 9.46 7.88 5.16
N ARG A 116 10.00 8.70 6.08
CA ARG A 116 11.46 8.92 6.20
C ARG A 116 12.17 7.67 6.74
N ILE A 117 11.56 6.99 7.70
CA ILE A 117 12.07 5.73 8.24
C ILE A 117 12.09 4.67 7.13
N GLY A 118 10.99 4.53 6.37
CA GLY A 118 10.90 3.61 5.24
C GLY A 118 11.99 3.87 4.19
N ALA A 119 12.19 5.12 3.80
CA ALA A 119 13.25 5.50 2.85
C ALA A 119 14.66 5.18 3.39
N ALA A 120 14.92 5.45 4.67
CA ALA A 120 16.19 5.12 5.30
C ALA A 120 16.43 3.60 5.34
N THR A 121 15.41 2.81 5.68
CA THR A 121 15.46 1.35 5.68
C THR A 121 15.78 0.81 4.28
N ALA A 122 15.09 1.29 3.25
CA ALA A 122 15.35 0.87 1.86
C ALA A 122 16.79 1.17 1.42
N LYS A 123 17.32 2.35 1.80
CA LYS A 123 18.71 2.73 1.53
C LYS A 123 19.71 1.78 2.20
N VAL A 124 19.51 1.47 3.49
CA VAL A 124 20.38 0.54 4.23
C VAL A 124 20.38 -0.84 3.58
N THR A 125 19.21 -1.37 3.24
CA THR A 125 19.08 -2.68 2.58
C THR A 125 19.77 -2.70 1.22
N SER A 126 19.58 -1.66 0.41
CA SER A 126 20.22 -1.53 -0.91
C SER A 126 21.76 -1.55 -0.79
N LEU A 127 22.32 -0.81 0.17
CA LEU A 127 23.75 -0.81 0.45
C LEU A 127 24.25 -2.20 0.84
N LYS A 128 23.55 -2.90 1.74
CA LYS A 128 23.94 -4.25 2.15
C LYS A 128 23.90 -5.25 1.01
N ILE A 129 22.93 -5.15 0.10
CA ILE A 129 22.89 -5.98 -1.11
C ILE A 129 24.10 -5.70 -2.00
N GLN A 130 24.46 -4.42 -2.21
CA GLN A 130 25.61 -4.05 -3.03
C GLN A 130 26.94 -4.54 -2.43
N GLU A 131 27.14 -4.36 -1.11
CA GLU A 131 28.32 -4.83 -0.39
C GLU A 131 28.50 -6.36 -0.49
N ASN A 132 27.40 -7.11 -0.52
CA ASN A 132 27.39 -8.57 -0.55
C ASN A 132 27.19 -9.16 -1.95
N LEU A 133 27.15 -8.34 -3.00
CA LEU A 133 27.01 -8.83 -4.38
C LEU A 133 28.09 -9.84 -4.80
N PRO A 134 29.37 -9.71 -4.38
CA PRO A 134 30.39 -10.71 -4.67
C PRO A 134 30.10 -12.09 -4.04
N LEU A 135 29.44 -12.14 -2.88
CA LEU A 135 29.03 -13.41 -2.25
C LEU A 135 28.00 -14.13 -3.14
N LEU A 136 26.99 -13.40 -3.62
CA LEU A 136 25.99 -13.94 -4.53
C LEU A 136 26.65 -14.48 -5.82
N GLN A 137 27.59 -13.75 -6.41
CA GLN A 137 28.32 -14.20 -7.61
C GLN A 137 29.04 -15.53 -7.37
N ARG A 138 29.70 -15.71 -6.22
CA ARG A 138 30.38 -16.96 -5.86
C ARG A 138 29.40 -18.12 -5.71
N GLU A 139 28.27 -17.91 -5.05
CA GLU A 139 27.26 -18.95 -4.86
C GLU A 139 26.59 -19.37 -6.18
N LEU A 140 26.30 -18.41 -7.07
CA LEU A 140 25.81 -18.70 -8.41
C LEU A 140 26.82 -19.52 -9.24
N GLN A 141 28.11 -19.16 -9.20
CA GLN A 141 29.15 -19.93 -9.90
C GLN A 141 29.25 -21.38 -9.39
N LYS A 142 29.09 -21.62 -8.08
CA LYS A 142 29.07 -22.98 -7.52
C LYS A 142 27.84 -23.76 -7.98
N ALA A 143 26.67 -23.12 -8.00
CA ALA A 143 25.42 -23.75 -8.39
C ALA A 143 25.41 -24.17 -9.87
N LEU A 144 25.97 -23.35 -10.76
CA LEU A 144 25.99 -23.58 -12.21
C LEU A 144 27.08 -24.57 -12.69
N LYS A 145 28.02 -24.95 -11.81
CA LYS A 145 29.08 -25.93 -12.10
C LYS A 145 28.73 -27.36 -11.65
N LYS A 146 27.56 -27.56 -11.07
CA LYS A 146 26.99 -28.88 -10.76
C LYS A 146 26.06 -29.31 -11.88
#